data_AF-I3XAF8-F1
#
_entry.id   AF-I3XAF8-F1
#
_cell.length_a   1.000
_cell.length_b   1.000
_cell.length_c   1.000
_cell.angle_alpha   90.00
_cell.angle_beta   90.00
_cell.angle_gamma   90.00
#
_symmetry.space_group_name_H-M   'P 1'
#
loop_
_entity.id
_entity.type
_entity.pdbx_description
1 polymer ?
#
loop_
_entity_poly.entity_id
_entity_poly.type
_entity_poly.pdbx_seq_one_letter_code
_entity_poly.pdbx_strand_id
1 'polypeptide(L)'
;MAGLYRKRLLLLALAQGSALHYLNGKNGIKDVDVWAFFEAGPAKPFPHRKRWCTDLGPSRFGKHPDDAGYSGRRLDLMGRSIDVVSGENPEDAVRRWLASDAKSAVALRQKPVFCLFPECSFGKRIN
;
A
#
# COMPACT_ATOMS: atom_id res chain seq x y z
N MET A 1 -1.11 -10.98 -18.53
CA MET A 1 -1.19 -11.25 -17.06
C MET A 1 -1.55 -10.01 -16.22
N ALA A 2 -1.15 -8.79 -16.58
CA ALA A 2 -1.47 -7.58 -15.79
C ALA A 2 -2.97 -7.20 -15.75
N GLY A 3 -3.73 -7.50 -16.81
CA GLY A 3 -5.16 -7.12 -16.90
C GLY A 3 -6.11 -7.85 -15.94
N LEU A 4 -5.77 -9.05 -15.48
CA LEU A 4 -6.62 -9.84 -14.56
C LEU A 4 -6.64 -9.27 -13.13
N TYR A 5 -5.54 -8.67 -12.68
CA TYR A 5 -5.44 -8.14 -11.31
C TYR A 5 -5.91 -6.69 -11.19
N ARG A 6 -5.94 -5.93 -12.30
CA ARG A 6 -6.42 -4.54 -12.30
C ARG A 6 -7.87 -4.42 -11.82
N LYS A 7 -8.73 -5.40 -12.19
CA LYS A 7 -10.13 -5.45 -11.76
C LYS A 7 -10.32 -5.85 -10.30
N ARG A 8 -9.29 -6.39 -9.65
CA ARG A 8 -9.33 -6.83 -8.25
C ARG A 8 -8.65 -5.84 -7.31
N LEU A 9 -8.07 -4.75 -7.82
CA LEU A 9 -7.45 -3.74 -6.96
C LEU A 9 -8.56 -3.04 -6.16
N LEU A 10 -8.54 -3.25 -4.85
CA LEU A 10 -9.49 -2.67 -3.91
C LEU A 10 -9.02 -1.28 -3.49
N LEU A 11 -7.76 -1.20 -3.04
CA LEU A 11 -7.24 -0.03 -2.35
C LEU A 11 -5.72 0.05 -2.50
N LEU A 12 -5.19 1.26 -2.71
CA LEU A 12 -3.77 1.57 -2.50
C LEU A 12 -3.63 2.36 -1.22
N ALA A 13 -2.65 2.03 -0.38
CA ALA A 13 -2.42 2.71 0.89
C ALA A 13 -0.97 3.13 1.06
N LEU A 14 -0.74 4.37 1.50
CA LEU A 14 0.53 4.84 2.02
C LEU A 14 0.70 4.31 3.44
N ALA A 15 1.87 3.74 3.74
CA ALA A 15 2.10 3.12 5.04
C ALA A 15 3.47 3.46 5.64
N GLN A 16 3.73 2.91 6.83
CA GLN A 16 5.05 2.87 7.46
C GLN A 16 5.72 4.26 7.58
N GLY A 17 6.99 4.39 7.20
CA GLY A 17 7.76 5.62 7.38
C GLY A 17 7.19 6.78 6.57
N SER A 18 6.77 6.48 5.34
CA SER A 18 6.18 7.47 4.44
C SER A 18 4.83 8.01 4.91
N ALA A 19 3.97 7.17 5.51
CA ALA A 19 2.72 7.62 6.11
C ALA A 19 2.94 8.45 7.38
N LEU A 20 3.94 8.10 8.19
CA LEU A 20 4.28 8.89 9.37
C LEU A 20 4.83 10.27 8.98
N HIS A 21 5.65 10.34 7.93
CA HIS A 21 6.08 11.61 7.35
C HIS A 21 4.90 12.41 6.80
N TYR A 22 3.95 11.78 6.10
CA TYR A 22 2.75 12.46 5.60
C TYR A 22 1.93 13.08 6.75
N LEU A 23 1.85 12.40 7.90
CA LEU A 23 1.10 12.90 9.07
C LEU A 23 1.78 14.09 9.76
N ASN A 24 3.10 14.07 9.95
CA ASN A 24 3.76 15.04 10.85
C ASN A 24 5.03 15.71 10.30
N GLY A 25 5.55 15.28 9.15
CA GLY A 25 6.74 15.84 8.50
C GLY A 25 8.05 15.69 9.26
N LYS A 26 8.08 15.01 10.42
CA LYS A 26 9.24 15.02 11.33
C LYS A 26 10.40 14.13 10.88
N ASN A 27 10.10 13.01 10.23
CA ASN A 27 11.11 12.05 9.78
C ASN A 27 11.38 12.24 8.29
N GLY A 28 12.60 12.04 7.81
CA GLY A 28 12.86 11.98 6.37
C GLY A 28 12.17 10.80 5.69
N ILE A 29 11.94 10.89 4.38
CA ILE A 29 11.47 9.75 3.56
C ILE A 29 12.71 9.03 3.02
N LYS A 30 12.96 7.81 3.49
CA LYS A 30 13.99 6.93 2.91
C LYS A 30 13.48 6.30 1.62
N ASP A 31 12.31 5.71 1.71
CA ASP A 31 11.52 5.00 0.71
C ASP A 31 10.03 5.34 0.91
N VAL A 32 9.25 5.25 -0.17
CA VAL A 32 7.80 5.39 -0.14
C VAL A 32 7.19 4.00 -0.02
N ASP A 33 6.58 3.69 1.11
CA ASP A 33 5.94 2.40 1.35
C ASP A 33 4.47 2.44 0.90
N VAL A 34 4.13 1.66 -0.13
CA VAL A 34 2.76 1.53 -0.63
C VAL A 34 2.26 0.10 -0.51
N TRP A 35 1.04 -0.08 -0.02
CA TRP A 35 0.34 -1.34 0.02
C TRP A 35 -0.77 -1.37 -1.03
N ALA A 36 -0.78 -2.38 -1.89
CA ALA A 36 -1.86 -2.68 -2.82
C ALA A 36 -2.68 -3.85 -2.32
N PHE A 37 -3.95 -3.59 -2.01
CA PHE A 37 -4.92 -4.58 -1.58
C PHE A 37 -5.73 -5.08 -2.76
N PHE A 38 -5.77 -6.41 -2.90
CA PHE A 38 -6.52 -7.08 -3.96
C PHE A 38 -7.60 -7.97 -3.36
N GLU A 39 -8.73 -8.08 -4.04
CA GLU A 39 -9.76 -9.07 -3.71
C GLU A 39 -9.25 -10.50 -3.92
N ALA A 40 -9.44 -11.35 -2.91
CA ALA A 40 -9.18 -12.79 -2.98
C ALA A 40 -10.29 -13.52 -3.76
N GLY A 41 -9.95 -14.57 -4.53
CA GLY A 41 -10.95 -15.30 -5.30
C GLY A 41 -10.38 -16.45 -6.16
N PRO A 42 -11.25 -17.31 -6.73
CA PRO A 42 -10.90 -18.63 -7.25
C PRO A 42 -10.17 -18.64 -8.60
N ALA A 43 -10.33 -17.61 -9.45
CA ALA A 43 -9.54 -17.52 -10.69
C ALA A 43 -8.11 -17.09 -10.36
N LYS A 44 -7.18 -18.05 -10.39
CA LYS A 44 -5.75 -17.98 -10.02
C LYS A 44 -5.50 -17.03 -8.83
N PRO A 45 -5.39 -17.57 -7.60
CA PRO A 45 -5.15 -16.77 -6.41
C PRO A 45 -3.99 -15.81 -6.66
N PHE A 46 -4.23 -14.52 -6.43
CA PHE A 46 -3.12 -13.58 -6.33
C PHE A 46 -2.24 -14.06 -5.17
N PRO A 47 -0.90 -13.98 -5.27
CA PRO A 47 -0.05 -14.41 -4.18
C PRO A 47 -0.46 -13.73 -2.87
N HIS A 48 -0.51 -14.49 -1.78
CA HIS A 48 -0.88 -13.97 -0.45
C HIS A 48 -0.04 -12.74 -0.05
N ARG A 49 1.15 -12.60 -0.65
CA ARG A 49 2.03 -11.43 -0.54
C ARG A 49 2.91 -11.34 -1.78
N LYS A 50 3.10 -10.14 -2.31
CA LYS A 50 4.12 -9.85 -3.33
C LYS A 50 4.82 -8.53 -3.01
N ARG A 51 6.11 -8.42 -3.33
CA ARG A 51 6.90 -7.19 -3.17
C ARG A 51 7.42 -6.75 -4.53
N TRP A 52 7.36 -5.46 -4.79
CA TRP A 52 8.01 -4.81 -5.91
C TRP A 52 8.72 -3.55 -5.42
N CYS A 53 9.94 -3.33 -5.88
CA CYS A 53 10.69 -2.09 -5.66
C CYS A 53 10.79 -1.41 -7.02
N THR A 54 10.43 -0.14 -7.10
CA THR A 54 10.47 0.61 -8.36
C THR A 54 10.89 2.05 -8.12
N ASP A 55 11.39 2.69 -9.17
CA ASP A 55 11.76 4.09 -9.14
C ASP A 55 10.50 4.95 -9.33
N LEU A 56 10.21 5.84 -8.38
CA LEU A 56 9.11 6.80 -8.51
C LEU A 56 9.37 7.80 -9.66
N GLY A 57 10.62 7.93 -10.08
CA GLY A 57 11.05 8.92 -11.06
C GLY A 57 11.22 10.31 -10.44
N PRO A 58 11.63 11.30 -11.26
CA PRO A 58 11.88 12.66 -10.80
C PRO A 58 10.65 13.23 -10.07
N SER A 59 10.84 13.63 -8.81
CA SER A 59 9.77 14.19 -7.99
C SER A 59 10.36 15.12 -6.93
N ARG A 60 9.49 15.88 -6.23
CA ARG A 60 9.88 16.76 -5.12
C ARG A 60 10.61 16.03 -3.98
N PHE A 61 10.49 14.70 -3.91
CA PHE A 61 11.11 13.87 -2.87
C PHE A 61 12.58 13.56 -3.17
N GLY A 62 13.07 13.95 -4.35
CA GLY A 62 14.43 13.69 -4.80
C GLY A 62 14.76 12.20 -4.81
N LYS A 63 16.04 11.89 -4.67
CA LYS A 63 16.59 10.53 -4.69
C LYS A 63 17.34 10.24 -3.38
N HIS A 64 17.36 8.98 -2.95
CA HIS A 64 18.24 8.56 -1.86
C HIS A 64 19.68 8.36 -2.40
N PRO A 65 20.74 8.85 -1.72
CA PRO A 65 22.12 8.69 -2.18
C PRO A 65 22.51 7.24 -2.49
N ASP A 66 22.05 6.31 -1.65
CA ASP A 66 22.34 4.88 -1.78
C ASP A 66 21.53 4.15 -2.88
N ASP A 67 20.49 4.77 -3.46
CA ASP A 67 19.66 4.13 -4.50
C ASP A 67 20.32 4.31 -5.89
N ALA A 68 21.42 3.60 -6.13
CA ALA A 68 22.11 3.61 -7.43
C ALA A 68 21.18 3.20 -8.57
N GLY A 69 21.24 3.92 -9.70
CA GLY A 69 20.40 3.66 -10.89
C GLY A 69 18.97 4.24 -10.83
N TYR A 70 18.53 4.77 -9.68
CA TYR A 70 17.24 5.46 -9.58
C TYR A 70 17.39 6.92 -10.00
N SER A 71 16.36 7.48 -10.62
CA SER A 71 16.19 8.90 -10.95
C SER A 71 15.35 9.65 -9.89
N GLY A 72 14.59 8.92 -9.08
CA GLY A 72 13.77 9.42 -7.99
C GLY A 72 13.91 8.64 -6.69
N ARG A 73 12.91 8.80 -5.82
CA ARG A 73 12.82 8.11 -4.53
C ARG A 73 12.35 6.68 -4.77
N ARG A 74 12.95 5.71 -4.07
CA ARG A 74 12.47 4.32 -4.13
C ARG A 74 11.02 4.22 -3.63
N LEU A 75 10.19 3.52 -4.40
CA LEU A 75 8.84 3.13 -4.08
C LEU A 75 8.82 1.62 -3.80
N ASP A 76 8.48 1.26 -2.56
CA ASP A 76 8.34 -0.11 -2.11
C ASP A 76 6.85 -0.49 -2.09
N LEU A 77 6.43 -1.25 -3.11
CA LEU A 77 5.06 -1.71 -3.30
C LEU A 77 4.87 -3.12 -2.76
N MET A 78 3.97 -3.27 -1.79
CA MET A 78 3.56 -4.53 -1.20
C MET A 78 2.15 -4.90 -1.65
N GLY A 79 2.00 -6.01 -2.37
CA GLY A 79 0.71 -6.58 -2.73
C GLY A 79 0.19 -7.55 -1.67
N ARG A 80 -1.10 -7.45 -1.34
CA ARG A 80 -1.80 -8.36 -0.42
C ARG A 80 -3.17 -8.70 -0.96
N SER A 81 -3.51 -9.99 -1.03
CA SER A 81 -4.89 -10.43 -1.25
C SER A 81 -5.64 -10.52 0.07
N ILE A 82 -6.88 -10.03 0.10
CA ILE A 82 -7.78 -10.08 1.26
C ILE A 82 -9.17 -10.53 0.81
N ASP A 83 -9.88 -11.24 1.69
CA ASP A 83 -11.28 -11.58 1.45
C ASP A 83 -12.13 -10.32 1.52
N VAL A 84 -13.17 -10.24 0.68
CA VAL A 84 -14.17 -9.16 0.68
C VAL A 84 -15.53 -9.78 0.94
N VAL A 85 -16.26 -9.27 1.92
CA VAL A 85 -17.63 -9.71 2.21
C VAL A 85 -18.57 -9.08 1.19
N SER A 86 -19.61 -9.79 0.76
CA SER A 86 -20.58 -9.28 -0.23
C SER A 86 -21.16 -7.94 0.21
N GLY A 87 -21.06 -6.92 -0.66
CA GLY A 87 -21.53 -5.55 -0.38
C GLY A 87 -20.61 -4.71 0.52
N GLU A 88 -19.50 -5.27 1.00
CA GLU A 88 -18.48 -4.55 1.77
C GLU A 88 -17.72 -3.59 0.86
N ASN A 89 -17.52 -2.34 1.30
CA ASN A 89 -16.69 -1.41 0.56
C ASN A 89 -15.19 -1.75 0.75
N PRO A 90 -14.30 -1.32 -0.16
CA PRO A 90 -12.87 -1.60 -0.08
C PRO A 90 -12.19 -1.15 1.21
N GLU A 91 -12.60 -0.02 1.79
CA GLU A 91 -12.00 0.49 3.04
C GLU A 91 -12.30 -0.43 4.22
N ASP A 92 -13.55 -0.90 4.32
CA ASP A 92 -14.00 -1.76 5.41
C ASP A 92 -13.37 -3.15 5.32
N ALA A 93 -13.20 -3.70 4.11
CA ALA A 93 -12.45 -4.93 3.89
C ALA A 93 -10.99 -4.79 4.38
N VAL A 94 -10.35 -3.67 4.08
CA VAL A 94 -8.98 -3.37 4.55
C VAL A 94 -8.94 -3.17 6.07
N ARG A 95 -9.89 -2.44 6.67
CA ARG A 95 -10.01 -2.26 8.13
C ARG A 95 -10.16 -3.60 8.84
N ARG A 96 -11.03 -4.47 8.33
CA ARG A 96 -11.24 -5.82 8.86
C ARG A 96 -9.97 -6.66 8.74
N TRP A 97 -9.28 -6.60 7.60
CA TRP A 97 -8.00 -7.28 7.46
C TRP A 97 -6.92 -6.72 8.41
N LEU A 98 -6.86 -5.40 8.61
CA LEU A 98 -5.95 -4.76 9.56
C LEU A 98 -6.23 -5.17 11.02
N ALA A 99 -7.49 -5.45 11.34
CA ALA A 99 -7.89 -5.96 12.65
C ALA A 99 -7.44 -7.41 12.91
N SER A 100 -7.13 -8.19 11.86
CA SER A 100 -6.68 -9.58 12.01
C SER A 100 -5.33 -9.73 12.71
N ASP A 101 -4.99 -10.97 13.04
CA ASP A 101 -3.73 -11.42 13.63
C ASP A 101 -2.63 -11.69 12.59
N ALA A 102 -2.90 -11.45 11.30
CA ALA A 102 -1.90 -11.58 10.25
C ALA A 102 -0.68 -10.70 10.59
N LYS A 103 0.52 -11.30 10.63
CA LYS A 103 1.77 -10.58 11.02
C LYS A 103 1.97 -9.25 10.30
N SER A 104 1.58 -9.19 9.02
CA SER A 104 1.64 -7.96 8.21
C SER A 104 0.60 -6.93 8.64
N ALA A 105 -0.63 -7.33 8.95
CA ALA A 105 -1.67 -6.45 9.50
C ALA A 105 -1.25 -5.87 10.85
N VAL A 106 -0.70 -6.71 11.74
CA VAL A 106 -0.17 -6.29 13.05
C VAL A 106 0.94 -5.26 12.89
N ALA A 107 1.89 -5.49 11.98
CA ALA A 107 2.98 -4.54 11.72
C ALA A 107 2.47 -3.24 11.05
N LEU A 108 1.47 -3.34 10.18
CA LEU A 108 0.96 -2.20 9.42
C LEU A 108 0.15 -1.26 10.33
N ARG A 109 -0.69 -1.80 11.22
CA ARG A 109 -1.56 -1.01 12.10
C ARG A 109 -0.83 -0.27 13.22
N GLN A 110 0.45 -0.54 13.45
CA GLN A 110 1.27 0.18 14.43
C GLN A 110 1.58 1.63 14.03
N LYS A 111 1.42 1.97 12.75
CA LYS A 111 1.64 3.32 12.21
C LYS A 111 0.42 3.75 11.41
N PRO A 112 0.23 5.06 11.16
CA PRO A 112 -0.84 5.52 10.30
C PRO A 112 -0.78 4.86 8.91
N VAL A 113 -1.95 4.60 8.36
CA VAL A 113 -2.16 4.08 7.00
C VAL A 113 -3.16 5.01 6.32
N PHE A 114 -2.76 5.60 5.19
CA PHE A 114 -3.58 6.54 4.44
C PHE A 114 -3.95 5.98 3.08
N CYS A 115 -5.18 6.19 2.66
CA CYS A 115 -5.63 5.79 1.33
C CYS A 115 -5.00 6.67 0.24
N LEU A 116 -4.53 6.04 -0.83
CA LEU A 116 -4.06 6.68 -2.06
C LEU A 116 -4.99 6.42 -3.25
N PHE A 117 -5.77 5.34 -3.20
CA PHE A 117 -6.76 4.98 -4.21
C PHE A 117 -7.81 4.09 -3.54
N PRO A 118 -9.13 4.25 -3.78
CA PRO A 118 -9.74 5.13 -4.78
C PRO A 118 -9.67 6.62 -4.46
N GLU A 119 -9.81 7.48 -5.47
CA GLU A 119 -9.69 8.94 -5.35
C GLU A 119 -10.69 9.55 -4.37
N CYS A 120 -11.92 9.03 -4.31
CA CYS A 120 -12.96 9.46 -3.37
C CYS A 120 -12.58 9.24 -1.89
N SER A 121 -11.52 8.47 -1.65
CA SER A 121 -11.02 8.15 -0.32
C SER A 121 -9.59 8.61 -0.11
N PHE A 122 -8.99 9.31 -1.09
CA PHE A 122 -7.63 9.79 -1.02
C PHE A 122 -7.37 10.60 0.26
N GLY A 123 -6.26 10.33 0.94
CA GLY A 123 -5.86 11.00 2.17
C GLY A 123 -6.64 10.60 3.42
N LYS A 124 -7.69 9.77 3.30
CA LYS A 124 -8.39 9.22 4.48
C LYS A 124 -7.49 8.25 5.22
N ARG A 125 -7.49 8.36 6.55
CA ARG A 125 -6.81 7.40 7.43
C ARG A 125 -7.66 6.15 7.61
N ILE A 126 -7.06 4.97 7.47
CA ILE A 126 -7.78 3.68 7.45
C ILE A 126 -7.57 2.89 8.76
N ASN A 127 -6.74 3.35 9.69
CA ASN A 127 -6.47 2.70 11.00
C ASN A 127 -6.26 3.66 12.17
#